data_AF-A0A538RZE0-F1
#
_entry.id   AF-A0A538RZE0-F1
#
_cell.length_a   1.000
_cell.length_b   1.000
_cell.length_c   1.000
_cell.angle_alpha   90.00
_cell.angle_beta   90.00
_cell.angle_gamma   90.00
#
_symmetry.space_group_name_H-M   'P 1'
#
loop_
_entity.id
_entity.type
_entity.pdbx_description
1 polymer ?
#
loop_
_entity_poly.entity_id
_entity_poly.type
_entity_poly.pdbx_seq_one_letter_code
_entity_poly.pdbx_strand_id
1 'polypeptide(L)'
;MGADNPDGARQTTRAALAKWSQHGFHTQHLLALVSEVEVDLYRGEGAAAWARLKSHWPAYTGSLMTRVQHPHIQVLYSRARSALAAAASAGDPAALLRSAAKDARRLEREKMPWSLALAGLIRAGLAAARGDLDGSRARLAQAIPDLDRVEMGLQAAAARRRLGHLLGGDEGRTLVDQADARMAAQGIRNPARMTAALAPGFPA
;
A
#
# COMPACT_ATOMS: atom_id res chain seq x y z
N MET A 1 -37.96 -8.61 13.68
CA MET A 1 -38.51 -9.77 12.94
C MET A 1 -39.15 -9.26 11.66
N GLY A 2 -38.80 -9.86 10.52
CA GLY A 2 -39.63 -9.91 9.31
C GLY A 2 -39.48 -8.79 8.28
N ALA A 3 -38.46 -8.88 7.43
CA ALA A 3 -38.63 -9.00 5.98
C ALA A 3 -37.27 -9.21 5.30
N ASP A 4 -36.94 -10.49 5.09
CA ASP A 4 -35.96 -10.99 4.14
C ASP A 4 -36.28 -10.47 2.73
N ASN A 5 -35.47 -9.55 2.20
CA ASN A 5 -35.44 -9.28 0.76
C ASN A 5 -34.03 -8.87 0.29
N PRO A 6 -33.11 -9.84 0.15
CA PRO A 6 -31.75 -9.55 -0.29
C PRO A 6 -31.67 -9.00 -1.72
N ASP A 7 -32.67 -9.26 -2.57
CA ASP A 7 -32.77 -8.71 -3.92
C ASP A 7 -33.28 -7.26 -3.93
N GLY A 8 -34.21 -6.92 -3.03
CA GLY A 8 -34.65 -5.54 -2.78
C GLY A 8 -33.51 -4.64 -2.29
N ALA A 9 -32.63 -5.14 -1.41
CA ALA A 9 -31.48 -4.38 -0.93
C ALA A 9 -30.46 -4.06 -2.05
N ARG A 10 -30.26 -4.97 -3.01
CA ARG A 10 -29.42 -4.74 -4.18
C ARG A 10 -30.03 -3.76 -5.18
N GLN A 11 -31.34 -3.84 -5.40
CA GLN A 11 -32.04 -2.96 -6.34
C GLN A 11 -32.21 -1.53 -5.80
N THR A 12 -32.44 -1.39 -4.49
CA THR A 12 -32.54 -0.07 -3.81
C THR A 12 -31.19 0.66 -3.80
N THR A 13 -30.08 -0.07 -3.62
CA THR A 13 -28.73 0.49 -3.69
C THR A 13 -28.35 0.88 -5.12
N ARG A 14 -28.69 0.06 -6.13
CA ARG A 14 -28.45 0.41 -7.55
C ARG A 14 -29.31 1.58 -8.04
N ALA A 15 -30.58 1.67 -7.60
CA ALA A 15 -31.48 2.77 -7.93
C ALA A 15 -31.13 4.08 -7.21
N ALA A 16 -30.57 4.01 -6.00
CA ALA A 16 -30.00 5.17 -5.31
C ALA A 16 -28.70 5.66 -5.99
N LEU A 17 -27.85 4.75 -6.49
CA LEU A 17 -26.64 5.08 -7.25
C LEU A 17 -26.94 5.61 -8.67
N ALA A 18 -28.06 5.21 -9.28
CA ALA A 18 -28.47 5.67 -10.61
C ALA A 18 -29.06 7.10 -10.61
N LYS A 19 -29.43 7.66 -9.44
CA LYS A 19 -30.05 8.99 -9.31
C LYS A 19 -29.07 10.14 -9.05
N TRP A 20 -27.77 9.87 -8.86
CA TRP A 20 -26.75 10.91 -8.68
C TRP A 20 -25.74 10.90 -9.82
N SER A 21 -25.29 12.11 -10.21
CA SER A 21 -24.65 12.40 -11.49
C SER A 21 -23.63 11.35 -11.93
N GLN A 22 -23.90 10.71 -13.07
CA GLN A 22 -23.01 9.77 -13.78
C GLN A 22 -21.77 10.46 -14.40
N HIS A 23 -21.37 11.64 -13.90
CA HIS A 23 -20.26 12.43 -14.40
C HIS A 23 -19.24 12.67 -13.26
N GLY A 24 -18.15 11.90 -13.25
CA GLY A 24 -16.97 12.18 -12.42
C GLY A 24 -16.45 11.01 -11.57
N PHE A 25 -15.29 11.22 -10.95
CA PHE A 25 -14.65 10.29 -10.01
C PHE A 25 -14.95 10.76 -8.57
N HIS A 26 -15.74 9.99 -7.82
CA HIS A 26 -16.24 10.35 -6.49
C HIS A 26 -15.62 9.47 -5.39
N THR A 27 -15.86 9.82 -4.13
CA THR A 27 -15.34 9.10 -2.95
C THR A 27 -15.63 7.60 -2.97
N GLN A 28 -16.81 7.19 -3.43
CA GLN A 28 -17.16 5.76 -3.53
C GLN A 28 -16.30 5.02 -4.57
N HIS A 29 -16.01 5.64 -5.72
CA HIS A 29 -15.11 5.07 -6.73
C HIS A 29 -13.69 4.91 -6.17
N LEU A 30 -13.24 5.90 -5.39
CA LEU A 30 -11.94 5.83 -4.72
C LEU A 30 -11.88 4.69 -3.69
N LEU A 31 -12.88 4.60 -2.81
CA LEU A 31 -12.93 3.57 -1.78
C LEU A 31 -12.94 2.17 -2.41
N ALA A 32 -13.77 1.95 -3.43
CA ALA A 32 -13.81 0.69 -4.17
C ALA A 32 -12.44 0.36 -4.79
N LEU A 33 -11.82 1.32 -5.50
CA LEU A 33 -10.52 1.13 -6.13
C LEU A 33 -9.44 0.75 -5.11
N VAL A 34 -9.34 1.48 -3.99
CA VAL A 34 -8.32 1.19 -2.97
C VAL A 34 -8.58 -0.17 -2.33
N SER A 35 -9.83 -0.50 -1.97
CA SER A 35 -10.14 -1.80 -1.38
C SER A 35 -9.77 -2.98 -2.29
N GLU A 36 -10.05 -2.89 -3.59
CA GLU A 36 -9.66 -3.92 -4.55
C GLU A 36 -8.15 -4.03 -4.70
N VAL A 37 -7.43 -2.91 -4.72
CA VAL A 37 -5.95 -2.91 -4.75
C VAL A 37 -5.36 -3.56 -3.50
N GLU A 38 -5.90 -3.28 -2.31
CA GLU A 38 -5.40 -3.92 -1.08
C GLU A 38 -5.64 -5.43 -1.10
N VAL A 39 -6.76 -5.90 -1.67
CA VAL A 39 -7.03 -7.33 -1.85
C VAL A 39 -6.03 -7.95 -2.82
N ASP A 40 -5.81 -7.34 -3.99
CA ASP A 40 -4.85 -7.81 -4.99
C ASP A 40 -3.44 -7.90 -4.36
N LEU A 41 -3.01 -6.87 -3.61
CA LEU A 41 -1.72 -6.84 -2.90
C LEU A 41 -1.61 -7.93 -1.82
N TYR A 42 -2.65 -8.13 -1.02
CA TYR A 42 -2.68 -9.17 0.02
C TYR A 42 -2.62 -10.59 -0.57
N ARG A 43 -3.21 -10.78 -1.76
CA ARG A 43 -3.13 -12.04 -2.51
C ARG A 43 -1.76 -12.28 -3.14
N GLY A 44 -0.93 -11.24 -3.26
CA GLY A 44 0.35 -11.30 -3.97
C GLY A 44 0.22 -11.02 -5.47
N GLU A 45 -0.93 -10.53 -5.91
CA GLU A 45 -1.28 -10.27 -7.31
C GLU A 45 -0.82 -8.85 -7.71
N GLY A 46 0.46 -8.54 -7.50
CA GLY A 46 1.02 -7.20 -7.70
C GLY A 46 0.80 -6.62 -9.10
N ALA A 47 0.91 -7.46 -10.13
CA ALA A 47 0.63 -7.07 -11.51
C ALA A 47 -0.83 -6.66 -11.74
N ALA A 48 -1.78 -7.36 -11.10
CA ALA A 48 -3.21 -7.03 -11.17
C ALA A 48 -3.51 -5.72 -10.44
N ALA A 49 -2.95 -5.54 -9.23
CA ALA A 49 -3.06 -4.31 -8.46
C ALA A 49 -2.56 -3.09 -9.27
N TRP A 50 -1.40 -3.23 -9.91
CA TRP A 50 -0.82 -2.18 -10.76
C TRP A 50 -1.70 -1.89 -11.99
N ALA A 51 -2.18 -2.92 -12.68
CA ALA A 51 -3.04 -2.76 -13.85
C ALA A 51 -4.34 -2.03 -13.50
N ARG A 52 -4.98 -2.37 -12.37
CA ARG A 52 -6.20 -1.73 -11.86
C ARG A 52 -5.99 -0.26 -11.56
N LEU A 53 -4.90 0.10 -10.87
CA LEU A 53 -4.56 1.50 -10.61
C LEU A 53 -4.25 2.26 -11.89
N LYS A 54 -3.53 1.63 -12.83
CA LYS A 54 -3.17 2.26 -14.11
C LYS A 54 -4.41 2.56 -14.95
N SER A 55 -5.39 1.65 -15.01
CA SER A 55 -6.61 1.86 -15.78
C SER A 55 -7.49 2.99 -15.22
N HIS A 56 -7.53 3.15 -13.89
CA HIS A 56 -8.29 4.21 -13.23
C HIS A 56 -7.52 5.53 -13.08
N TRP A 57 -6.21 5.52 -13.36
CA TRP A 57 -5.34 6.67 -13.16
C TRP A 57 -5.79 7.94 -13.90
N PRO A 58 -6.17 7.91 -15.20
CA PRO A 58 -6.63 9.09 -15.91
C PRO A 58 -7.86 9.73 -15.25
N ALA A 59 -8.86 8.91 -14.91
CA ALA A 59 -10.09 9.35 -14.25
C ALA A 59 -9.82 9.97 -12.88
N TYR A 60 -8.94 9.33 -12.09
CA TYR A 60 -8.50 9.88 -10.81
C TYR A 60 -7.80 11.23 -10.98
N THR A 61 -6.83 11.34 -11.89
CA THR A 61 -6.08 12.59 -12.11
C THR A 61 -6.91 13.72 -12.71
N GLY A 62 -7.95 13.39 -13.47
CA GLY A 62 -8.91 14.36 -14.00
C GLY A 62 -9.93 14.85 -12.98
N SER A 63 -9.89 14.34 -11.73
CA SER A 63 -10.88 14.65 -10.70
C SER A 63 -10.37 15.61 -9.63
N LEU A 64 -11.31 16.18 -8.86
CA LEU A 64 -11.01 17.02 -7.70
C LEU A 64 -10.42 16.23 -6.52
N MET A 65 -10.44 14.88 -6.54
CA MET A 65 -9.87 14.06 -5.47
C MET A 65 -8.36 14.24 -5.34
N THR A 66 -7.69 14.66 -6.41
CA THR A 66 -6.27 15.04 -6.37
C THR A 66 -5.98 16.25 -5.48
N ARG A 67 -6.99 17.08 -5.20
CA ARG A 67 -6.86 18.27 -4.35
C ARG A 67 -7.17 17.99 -2.88
N VAL A 68 -7.74 16.83 -2.56
CA VAL A 68 -8.03 16.43 -1.18
C VAL A 68 -6.85 15.61 -0.67
N GLN A 69 -6.06 16.22 0.22
CA GLN A 69 -4.75 15.71 0.62
C GLN A 69 -4.77 14.25 1.12
N HIS A 70 -5.67 13.90 2.02
CA HIS A 70 -5.70 12.55 2.62
C HIS A 70 -5.99 11.44 1.58
N PRO A 71 -7.10 11.52 0.79
CA PRO A 71 -7.31 10.69 -0.39
C PRO A 71 -6.12 10.64 -1.34
N HIS A 72 -5.49 11.80 -1.57
CA HIS A 72 -4.39 11.88 -2.53
C HIS A 72 -3.20 11.02 -2.11
N ILE A 73 -2.80 11.15 -0.84
CA ILE A 73 -1.71 10.37 -0.24
C ILE A 73 -2.05 8.87 -0.28
N GLN A 74 -3.28 8.48 0.05
CA GLN A 74 -3.70 7.07 0.05
C GLN A 74 -3.55 6.42 -1.33
N VAL A 75 -3.97 7.12 -2.40
CA VAL A 75 -3.81 6.61 -3.77
C VAL A 75 -2.35 6.53 -4.17
N LEU A 76 -1.55 7.56 -3.87
CA LEU A 76 -0.12 7.55 -4.19
C LEU A 76 0.61 6.39 -3.50
N TYR A 77 0.29 6.14 -2.23
CA TYR A 77 0.87 5.03 -1.48
C TYR A 77 0.46 3.67 -2.05
N SER A 78 -0.82 3.47 -2.37
CA SER A 78 -1.33 2.25 -3.00
C SER A 78 -0.70 2.01 -4.37
N ARG A 79 -0.54 3.07 -5.16
CA ARG A 79 0.08 3.01 -6.48
C ARG A 79 1.57 2.69 -6.43
N ALA A 80 2.30 3.27 -5.48
CA ALA A 80 3.71 2.97 -5.27
C ALA A 80 3.94 1.51 -4.86
N ARG A 81 3.14 0.99 -3.92
CA ARG A 81 3.20 -0.42 -3.49
C ARG A 81 2.85 -1.38 -4.62
N SER A 82 1.81 -1.08 -5.38
CA SER A 82 1.41 -1.90 -6.53
C SER A 82 2.50 -1.98 -7.60
N ALA A 83 3.16 -0.85 -7.90
CA ALA A 83 4.30 -0.83 -8.82
C ALA A 83 5.47 -1.68 -8.29
N LEU A 84 5.80 -1.56 -7.01
CA LEU A 84 6.86 -2.37 -6.37
C LEU A 84 6.52 -3.87 -6.37
N ALA A 85 5.28 -4.23 -6.05
CA ALA A 85 4.83 -5.62 -6.05
C ALA A 85 4.85 -6.21 -7.47
N ALA A 86 4.38 -5.46 -8.47
CA ALA A 86 4.44 -5.87 -9.87
C ALA A 86 5.88 -6.04 -10.39
N ALA A 87 6.82 -5.22 -9.87
CA ALA A 87 8.22 -5.29 -10.29
C ALA A 87 8.89 -6.62 -9.92
N ALA A 88 8.43 -7.30 -8.87
CA ALA A 88 9.01 -8.56 -8.41
C ALA A 88 8.85 -9.71 -9.43
N SER A 89 7.85 -9.64 -10.32
CA SER A 89 7.59 -10.66 -11.34
C SER A 89 7.76 -10.14 -12.77
N ALA A 90 8.32 -8.94 -12.96
CA ALA A 90 8.48 -8.32 -14.27
C ALA A 90 9.82 -8.72 -14.91
N GLY A 91 9.80 -9.05 -16.21
CA GLY A 91 11.03 -9.27 -16.98
C GLY A 91 11.91 -8.01 -17.11
N ASP A 92 11.28 -6.84 -17.21
CA ASP A 92 11.94 -5.52 -17.07
C ASP A 92 11.18 -4.66 -16.03
N PRO A 93 11.72 -4.52 -14.80
CA PRO A 93 11.07 -3.76 -13.74
C PRO A 93 11.31 -2.24 -13.83
N ALA A 94 12.12 -1.73 -14.76
CA ALA A 94 12.64 -0.37 -14.70
C ALA A 94 11.53 0.70 -14.71
N ALA A 95 10.49 0.53 -15.53
CA ALA A 95 9.36 1.46 -15.60
C ALA A 95 8.49 1.45 -14.32
N LEU A 96 8.33 0.28 -13.71
CA LEU A 96 7.58 0.11 -12.46
C LEU A 96 8.33 0.77 -11.29
N LEU A 97 9.64 0.53 -11.18
CA LEU A 97 10.48 1.17 -10.16
C LEU A 97 10.55 2.69 -10.34
N ARG A 98 10.58 3.21 -11.58
CA ARG A 98 10.46 4.66 -11.85
C ARG A 98 9.12 5.22 -11.38
N SER A 99 8.02 4.49 -11.57
CA SER A 99 6.69 4.90 -11.13
C SER A 99 6.59 4.96 -9.61
N ALA A 100 7.02 3.92 -8.90
CA ALA A 100 7.10 3.91 -7.44
C ALA A 100 7.98 5.05 -6.90
N ALA A 101 9.13 5.32 -7.52
CA ALA A 101 10.01 6.43 -7.13
C ALA A 101 9.38 7.81 -7.40
N LYS A 102 8.54 7.95 -8.42
CA LYS A 102 7.80 9.19 -8.68
C LYS A 102 6.73 9.43 -7.62
N ASP A 103 6.02 8.38 -7.21
CA ASP A 103 4.96 8.49 -6.21
C ASP A 103 5.53 8.69 -4.80
N ALA A 104 6.67 8.06 -4.45
CA ALA A 104 7.41 8.39 -3.24
C ALA A 104 7.78 9.89 -3.17
N ARG A 105 8.29 10.46 -4.27
CA ARG A 105 8.56 11.90 -4.35
C ARG A 105 7.33 12.79 -4.25
N ARG A 106 6.15 12.28 -4.59
CA ARG A 106 4.89 13.03 -4.44
C ARG A 106 4.44 12.99 -2.99
N LEU A 107 4.49 11.82 -2.35
CA LEU A 107 4.23 11.66 -0.90
C LEU A 107 5.12 12.59 -0.06
N GLU A 108 6.40 12.72 -0.42
CA GLU A 108 7.34 13.64 0.23
C GLU A 108 6.90 15.11 0.13
N ARG A 109 6.27 15.51 -0.99
CA ARG A 109 5.82 16.89 -1.22
C ARG A 109 4.53 17.26 -0.51
N GLU A 110 3.76 16.27 -0.04
CA GLU A 110 2.56 16.51 0.76
C GLU A 110 2.90 17.04 2.16
N LYS A 111 4.17 16.92 2.60
CA LYS A 111 4.72 17.51 3.84
C LYS A 111 3.93 17.14 5.11
N MET A 112 3.23 16.01 5.10
CA MET A 112 2.60 15.47 6.30
C MET A 112 3.55 14.47 6.97
N PRO A 113 3.65 14.43 8.31
CA PRO A 113 4.52 13.49 9.00
C PRO A 113 4.30 12.03 8.58
N TRP A 114 3.03 11.63 8.41
CA TRP A 114 2.67 10.29 7.97
C TRP A 114 2.93 10.06 6.47
N SER A 115 2.82 11.08 5.61
CA SER A 115 3.17 10.94 4.19
C SER A 115 4.68 10.73 3.99
N LEU A 116 5.49 11.42 4.80
CA LEU A 116 6.95 11.25 4.84
C LEU A 116 7.33 9.84 5.32
N ALA A 117 6.71 9.36 6.40
CA ALA A 117 6.96 8.01 6.93
C ALA A 117 6.61 6.91 5.90
N LEU A 118 5.45 7.04 5.22
CA LEU A 118 5.06 6.14 4.14
C LEU A 118 6.04 6.20 2.94
N ALA A 119 6.50 7.41 2.57
CA ALA A 119 7.51 7.55 1.52
C ALA A 119 8.81 6.84 1.89
N GLY A 120 9.28 6.97 3.14
CA GLY A 120 10.45 6.27 3.65
C GLY A 120 10.36 4.75 3.46
N LEU A 121 9.21 4.15 3.75
CA LEU A 121 8.97 2.72 3.52
C LEU A 121 9.03 2.35 2.03
N ILE A 122 8.44 3.15 1.14
CA ILE A 122 8.55 2.94 -0.31
C ILE A 122 10.01 3.05 -0.78
N ARG A 123 10.79 3.99 -0.23
CA ARG A 123 12.21 4.15 -0.57
C ARG A 123 13.04 2.93 -0.13
N ALA A 124 12.74 2.33 1.01
CA ALA A 124 13.36 1.10 1.45
C ALA A 124 13.08 -0.06 0.48
N GLY A 125 11.82 -0.23 0.06
CA GLY A 125 11.43 -1.24 -0.93
C GLY A 125 12.07 -1.01 -2.31
N LEU A 126 12.19 0.25 -2.74
CA LEU A 126 12.90 0.61 -3.98
C LEU A 126 14.40 0.25 -3.94
N ALA A 127 15.05 0.42 -2.79
CA ALA A 127 16.46 0.05 -2.63
C ALA A 127 16.63 -1.47 -2.70
N ALA A 128 15.81 -2.23 -1.96
CA ALA A 128 15.82 -3.68 -2.00
C ALA A 128 15.54 -4.23 -3.41
N ALA A 129 14.55 -3.68 -4.12
CA ALA A 129 14.19 -4.12 -5.47
C ALA A 129 15.29 -3.84 -6.52
N ARG A 130 16.28 -3.01 -6.19
CA ARG A 130 17.46 -2.72 -7.03
C ARG A 130 18.70 -3.50 -6.59
N GLY A 131 18.60 -4.35 -5.57
CA GLY A 131 19.74 -5.05 -4.98
C GLY A 131 20.57 -4.21 -4.00
N ASP A 132 20.19 -2.97 -3.71
CA ASP A 132 20.83 -2.12 -2.68
C ASP A 132 20.30 -2.52 -1.29
N LEU A 133 20.74 -3.67 -0.79
CA LEU A 133 20.29 -4.21 0.50
C LEU A 133 20.78 -3.34 1.67
N ASP A 134 22.00 -2.82 1.61
CA ASP A 134 22.57 -1.93 2.63
C ASP A 134 21.78 -0.62 2.74
N GLY A 135 21.53 0.03 1.61
CA GLY A 135 20.70 1.21 1.56
C GLY A 135 19.23 0.91 1.90
N SER A 136 18.74 -0.31 1.72
CA SER A 136 17.42 -0.71 2.19
C SER A 136 17.37 -0.82 3.72
N ARG A 137 18.35 -1.50 4.34
CA ARG A 137 18.49 -1.61 5.80
C ARG A 137 18.55 -0.24 6.47
N ALA A 138 19.42 0.64 5.98
CA ALA A 138 19.54 2.00 6.52
C ALA A 138 18.23 2.78 6.44
N ARG A 139 17.49 2.66 5.33
CA ARG A 139 16.19 3.33 5.15
C ARG A 139 15.11 2.73 6.05
N LEU A 140 15.08 1.42 6.26
CA LEU A 140 14.16 0.79 7.20
C LEU A 140 14.43 1.26 8.63
N ALA A 141 15.70 1.27 9.05
CA ALA A 141 16.10 1.73 10.38
C ALA A 141 15.68 3.19 10.64
N GLN A 142 15.72 4.04 9.61
CA GLN A 142 15.22 5.42 9.68
C GLN A 142 13.69 5.52 9.66
N ALA A 143 13.01 4.72 8.84
CA ALA A 143 11.56 4.82 8.64
C ALA A 143 10.74 4.24 9.80
N ILE A 144 11.23 3.19 10.47
CA ILE A 144 10.54 2.53 11.59
C ILE A 144 10.13 3.53 12.70
N PRO A 145 11.05 4.32 13.30
CA PRO A 145 10.68 5.26 14.36
C PRO A 145 9.72 6.35 13.88
N ASP A 146 9.83 6.80 12.63
CA ASP A 146 8.88 7.75 12.05
C ASP A 146 7.48 7.16 11.90
N LEU A 147 7.38 5.90 11.45
CA LEU A 147 6.11 5.18 11.36
C LEU A 147 5.48 4.96 12.74
N ASP A 148 6.27 4.64 13.76
CA ASP A 148 5.76 4.52 15.13
C ASP A 148 5.24 5.87 15.66
N ARG A 149 6.00 6.95 15.47
CA ARG A 149 5.66 8.29 15.95
C ARG A 149 4.35 8.82 15.35
N VAL A 150 4.01 8.39 14.13
CA VAL A 150 2.76 8.77 13.45
C VAL A 150 1.69 7.68 13.51
N GLU A 151 1.83 6.73 14.44
CA GLU A 151 0.86 5.66 14.73
C GLU A 151 0.52 4.76 13.53
N MET A 152 1.45 4.64 12.55
CA MET A 152 1.35 3.71 11.41
C MET A 152 1.81 2.31 11.81
N GLY A 153 1.18 1.73 12.83
CA GLY A 153 1.67 0.53 13.53
C GLY A 153 1.83 -0.71 12.64
N LEU A 154 0.91 -0.94 11.69
CA LEU A 154 1.01 -2.07 10.75
C LEU A 154 2.19 -1.92 9.79
N GLN A 155 2.41 -0.72 9.27
CA GLN A 155 3.54 -0.41 8.39
C GLN A 155 4.85 -0.49 9.16
N ALA A 156 4.88 -0.02 10.42
CA ALA A 156 6.05 -0.11 11.28
C ALA A 156 6.40 -1.58 11.60
N ALA A 157 5.40 -2.43 11.84
CA ALA A 157 5.61 -3.87 12.02
C ALA A 157 6.12 -4.53 10.71
N ALA A 158 5.54 -4.20 9.56
CA ALA A 158 6.01 -4.71 8.27
C ALA A 158 7.46 -4.30 7.98
N ALA A 159 7.82 -3.04 8.27
CA ALA A 159 9.16 -2.52 8.13
C ALA A 159 10.18 -3.26 9.03
N ARG A 160 9.82 -3.49 10.30
CA ARG A 160 10.64 -4.30 11.25
C ARG A 160 10.85 -5.72 10.75
N ARG A 161 9.79 -6.36 10.26
CA ARG A 161 9.86 -7.71 9.72
C ARG A 161 10.81 -7.77 8.52
N ARG A 162 10.73 -6.80 7.60
CA ARG A 162 11.67 -6.68 6.47
C ARG A 162 13.11 -6.43 6.94
N LEU A 163 13.31 -5.58 7.94
CA LEU A 163 14.64 -5.31 8.49
C LEU A 163 15.24 -6.57 9.11
N GLY A 164 14.44 -7.32 9.88
CA GLY A 164 14.87 -8.59 10.47
C GLY A 164 15.32 -9.60 9.43
N HIS A 165 14.57 -9.75 8.33
CA HIS A 165 14.99 -10.60 7.20
C HIS A 165 16.29 -10.17 6.55
N LEU A 166 16.53 -8.86 6.40
CA LEU A 166 17.77 -8.34 5.81
C LEU A 166 18.98 -8.42 6.75
N LEU A 167 18.78 -8.43 8.07
CA LEU A 167 19.85 -8.59 9.05
C LEU A 167 20.25 -10.06 9.21
N GLY A 168 19.27 -10.97 9.25
CA GLY A 168 19.50 -12.38 9.57
C GLY A 168 20.00 -12.58 11.00
N GLY A 169 20.48 -13.80 11.30
CA GLY A 169 20.97 -14.16 12.64
C GLY A 169 19.92 -14.03 13.75
N ASP A 170 20.39 -13.99 14.99
CA ASP A 170 19.50 -13.91 16.17
C ASP A 170 18.84 -12.54 16.32
N GLU A 171 19.55 -11.46 15.96
CA GLU A 171 19.01 -10.11 15.93
C GLU A 171 17.84 -10.00 14.93
N GLY A 172 18.05 -10.51 13.71
CA GLY A 172 17.03 -10.50 12.67
C GLY A 172 15.80 -11.33 13.04
N ARG A 173 16.02 -12.53 13.60
CA ARG A 173 14.93 -13.39 14.10
C ARG A 173 14.11 -12.70 15.19
N THR A 174 14.77 -12.06 16.16
CA THR A 174 14.09 -11.31 17.22
C THR A 174 13.19 -10.21 16.66
N LEU A 175 13.65 -9.46 15.64
CA LEU A 175 12.85 -8.43 15.00
C LEU A 175 11.63 -9.00 14.24
N VAL A 176 11.79 -10.13 13.57
CA VAL A 176 10.69 -10.83 12.88
C VAL A 176 9.64 -11.29 13.89
N ASP A 177 10.05 -11.94 14.98
CA ASP A 177 9.15 -12.46 16.01
C ASP A 177 8.34 -11.34 16.68
N GLN A 178 9.00 -10.21 17.00
CA GLN A 178 8.32 -9.03 17.56
C GLN A 178 7.31 -8.42 16.57
N ALA A 179 7.66 -8.35 15.29
CA ALA A 179 6.77 -7.84 14.27
C ALA A 179 5.54 -8.75 14.09
N ASP A 180 5.75 -10.07 14.04
CA ASP A 180 4.68 -11.06 13.88
C ASP A 180 3.74 -11.05 15.09
N ALA A 181 4.27 -10.96 16.31
CA ALA A 181 3.48 -10.83 17.53
C ALA A 181 2.62 -9.54 17.53
N ARG A 182 3.17 -8.40 17.11
CA ARG A 182 2.41 -7.14 17.00
C ARG A 182 1.29 -7.23 15.97
N MET A 183 1.55 -7.84 14.80
CA MET A 183 0.51 -8.05 13.79
C MET A 183 -0.59 -8.99 14.30
N ALA A 184 -0.22 -10.08 14.97
CA ALA A 184 -1.16 -11.01 15.55
C ALA A 184 -2.07 -10.35 16.61
N ALA A 185 -1.51 -9.48 17.46
CA ALA A 185 -2.28 -8.71 18.44
C ALA A 185 -3.33 -7.77 17.82
N GLN A 186 -3.16 -7.40 16.56
CA GLN A 186 -4.13 -6.60 15.78
C GLN A 186 -5.07 -7.47 14.93
N GLY A 187 -5.09 -8.79 15.15
CA GLY A 187 -5.98 -9.73 14.46
C GLY A 187 -5.48 -10.19 13.08
N ILE A 188 -4.24 -9.84 12.69
CA ILE A 188 -3.66 -10.30 11.43
C ILE A 188 -3.27 -11.78 11.55
N ARG A 189 -3.94 -12.63 10.77
CA ARG A 189 -3.70 -14.09 10.76
C ARG A 189 -2.46 -14.50 9.98
N ASN A 190 -2.05 -13.73 8.97
CA ASN A 190 -0.90 -14.03 8.14
C ASN A 190 0.05 -12.81 8.06
N PRO A 191 0.98 -12.67 9.01
CA PRO A 191 1.94 -11.56 9.05
C PRO A 191 2.83 -11.46 7.80
N ALA A 192 3.20 -12.61 7.22
CA ALA A 192 4.01 -12.66 6.00
C ALA A 192 3.29 -12.02 4.80
N ARG A 193 2.04 -12.41 4.52
CA ARG A 193 1.24 -11.83 3.43
C ARG A 193 0.92 -10.35 3.69
N MET A 194 0.61 -10.00 4.93
CA MET A 194 0.37 -8.60 5.29
C MET A 194 1.63 -7.74 5.06
N THR A 195 2.80 -8.25 5.44
CA THR A 195 4.08 -7.57 5.20
C THR A 195 4.36 -7.45 3.70
N ALA A 196 4.08 -8.48 2.89
CA ALA A 196 4.24 -8.40 1.44
C ALA A 196 3.34 -7.32 0.82
N ALA A 197 2.11 -7.14 1.32
CA ALA A 197 1.18 -6.12 0.85
C ALA A 197 1.56 -4.69 1.27
N LEU A 198 2.05 -4.51 2.50
CA LEU A 198 2.39 -3.18 3.06
C LEU A 198 3.80 -2.71 2.70
N ALA A 199 4.75 -3.65 2.59
CA ALA A 199 6.16 -3.40 2.29
C ALA A 199 6.65 -4.34 1.17
N PRO A 200 6.20 -4.14 -0.08
CA PRO A 200 6.69 -4.85 -1.25
C PRO A 200 8.08 -4.36 -1.72
N GLY A 201 8.69 -5.09 -2.65
CA GLY A 201 9.99 -4.75 -3.24
C GLY A 201 11.20 -5.40 -2.55
N PHE A 202 10.97 -6.33 -1.64
CA PHE A 202 12.03 -7.10 -0.96
C PHE A 202 12.06 -8.53 -1.51
N PRO A 203 13.23 -9.20 -1.46
CA PRO A 203 13.30 -10.61 -1.78
C PRO A 203 12.32 -11.43 -0.93
N ALA A 204 11.86 -12.54 -1.52
CA ALA A 204 10.99 -13.52 -0.87
C ALA A 204 11.71 -14.22 0.29
#